data_AF-A0A6N9SG48-F1
#
_entry.id   AF-A0A6N9SG48-F1
#
_cell.length_a   1.000
_cell.length_b   1.000
_cell.length_c   1.000
_cell.angle_alpha   90.00
_cell.angle_beta   90.00
_cell.angle_gamma   90.00
#
_symmetry.space_group_name_H-M   'P 1'
#
loop_
_entity.id
_entity.type
_entity.pdbx_description
1 polymer ?
#
loop_
_entity_poly.entity_id
_entity_poly.type
_entity_poly.pdbx_seq_one_letter_code
_entity_poly.pdbx_strand_id
1 'polypeptide(L)'
;MLLDFMDFFTDHSLINLVDKYGRTPIFYSDDYYFTKFLIRNGANINHIDNFGRTLLFYRWPKNEELIDEIFNSGVDINIKDYKGLTAFSFSLFAQQPDVFLKHISKLQEKEIVIGNLYPTSSEAIKKLINANITIRFNDVIKIHYPLILCQQEVLSIKELMAGDIHFSRPKIIISECSNITSITNFDNIFRKIS
;
A
#
# COMPACT_ATOMS: atom_id res chain seq x y z
N MET A 1 -4.51 31.93 6.07
CA MET A 1 -5.27 30.79 5.52
C MET A 1 -4.75 29.44 6.02
N LEU A 2 -3.47 29.06 5.82
CA LEU A 2 -2.94 27.80 6.39
C LEU A 2 -2.78 27.86 7.93
N LEU A 3 -2.34 29.01 8.45
CA LEU A 3 -2.19 29.27 9.90
C LEU A 3 -3.53 29.19 10.63
N ASP A 4 -4.57 29.86 10.11
CA ASP A 4 -5.91 29.87 10.72
C ASP A 4 -6.54 28.46 10.82
N PHE A 5 -6.20 27.57 9.88
CA PHE A 5 -6.65 26.18 9.92
C PHE A 5 -5.86 25.32 10.92
N MET A 6 -4.55 25.58 11.08
CA MET A 6 -3.76 24.91 12.12
C MET A 6 -4.19 25.33 13.53
N ASP A 7 -4.60 26.59 13.71
CA ASP A 7 -5.08 27.12 14.99
C ASP A 7 -6.32 26.37 15.49
N PHE A 8 -7.16 25.85 14.58
CA PHE A 8 -8.30 25.00 14.93
C PHE A 8 -7.87 23.77 15.75
N PHE A 9 -6.70 23.21 15.47
CA PHE A 9 -6.19 22.01 16.13
C PHE A 9 -5.29 22.29 17.33
N THR A 10 -5.20 23.54 17.78
CA THR A 10 -4.58 23.87 19.09
C THR A 10 -5.43 23.40 20.26
N ASP A 11 -6.74 23.24 20.06
CA ASP A 11 -7.59 22.48 20.96
C ASP A 11 -7.35 20.98 20.76
N HIS A 12 -6.62 20.37 21.69
CA HIS A 12 -6.31 18.95 21.67
C HIS A 12 -7.56 18.05 21.68
N SER A 13 -8.75 18.55 22.04
CA SER A 13 -9.99 17.78 21.93
C SER A 13 -10.39 17.52 20.47
N LEU A 14 -9.92 18.34 19.52
CA LEU A 14 -10.30 18.28 18.11
C LEU A 14 -9.35 17.39 17.28
N ILE A 15 -8.11 17.19 17.75
CA ILE A 15 -7.02 16.54 17.00
C ILE A 15 -7.32 15.08 16.59
N ASN A 16 -8.19 14.40 17.35
CA ASN A 16 -8.59 13.01 17.15
C ASN A 16 -10.10 12.84 16.94
N LEU A 17 -10.82 13.92 16.59
CA LEU A 17 -12.23 13.79 16.22
C LEU A 17 -12.37 12.94 14.97
N VAL A 18 -13.36 12.07 14.95
CA VAL A 18 -13.63 11.18 13.83
C VAL A 18 -14.78 11.69 12.98
N ASP A 19 -14.65 11.55 11.66
CA ASP A 19 -15.75 11.74 10.72
C ASP A 19 -16.67 10.51 10.64
N LYS A 20 -17.64 10.53 9.72
CA LYS A 20 -18.57 9.40 9.47
C LYS A 20 -17.89 8.10 8.98
N TYR A 21 -16.64 8.19 8.51
CA TYR A 21 -15.84 7.05 8.10
C TYR A 21 -14.91 6.57 9.22
N GLY A 22 -14.99 7.18 10.42
CA GLY A 22 -14.10 6.87 11.53
C GLY A 22 -12.71 7.46 11.34
N ARG A 23 -12.51 8.44 10.45
CA ARG A 23 -11.19 9.00 10.14
C ARG A 23 -10.94 10.26 10.95
N THR A 24 -9.74 10.37 11.50
CA THR A 24 -9.25 11.58 12.18
C THR A 24 -8.60 12.55 11.20
N PRO A 25 -8.35 13.81 11.59
CA PRO A 25 -7.70 14.82 10.73
C PRO A 25 -6.42 14.34 10.03
N ILE A 26 -5.62 13.49 10.69
CA ILE A 26 -4.36 12.97 10.13
C ILE A 26 -4.54 12.06 8.90
N PHE A 27 -5.75 11.55 8.66
CA PHE A 27 -6.05 10.80 7.43
C PHE A 27 -6.07 11.70 6.19
N TYR A 28 -6.25 13.02 6.38
CA TYR A 28 -6.44 13.99 5.32
C TYR A 28 -5.21 14.90 5.11
N SER A 29 -4.18 14.79 5.94
CA SER A 29 -3.02 15.69 5.90
C SER A 29 -1.99 15.28 4.84
N ASP A 30 -2.06 15.72 3.60
CA ASP A 30 -1.08 15.38 2.55
C ASP A 30 0.20 16.22 2.56
N ASP A 31 0.22 17.30 3.34
CA ASP A 31 1.37 18.18 3.53
C ASP A 31 2.30 17.72 4.68
N TYR A 32 3.61 17.92 4.47
CA TYR A 32 4.66 17.60 5.44
C TYR A 32 4.48 18.37 6.75
N TYR A 33 4.35 19.71 6.65
CA TYR A 33 4.28 20.58 7.83
C TYR A 33 3.00 20.34 8.62
N PHE A 34 1.88 20.17 7.94
CA PHE A 34 0.61 19.91 8.61
C PHE A 34 0.57 18.53 9.27
N THR A 35 1.08 17.48 8.63
CA THR A 35 1.16 16.15 9.27
C THR A 35 2.04 16.20 10.51
N LYS A 36 3.20 16.86 10.42
CA LYS A 36 4.10 17.02 11.56
C LYS A 36 3.47 17.82 12.70
N PHE A 37 2.73 18.87 12.37
CA PHE A 37 1.95 19.64 13.33
C PHE A 37 0.94 18.75 14.06
N LEU A 38 0.17 17.93 13.32
CA LEU A 38 -0.83 17.05 13.92
C LEU A 38 -0.19 16.02 14.87
N ILE A 39 0.89 15.37 14.43
CA ILE A 39 1.63 14.38 15.24
C ILE A 39 2.16 15.01 16.52
N ARG A 40 2.78 16.19 16.44
CA ARG A 40 3.30 16.93 17.60
C ARG A 40 2.22 17.35 18.59
N ASN A 41 0.98 17.55 18.12
CA ASN A 41 -0.17 17.93 18.95
C ASN A 41 -0.99 16.72 19.44
N GLY A 42 -0.46 15.50 19.33
CA GLY A 42 -1.07 14.30 19.91
C GLY A 42 -2.08 13.60 19.01
N ALA A 43 -2.02 13.83 17.68
CA ALA A 43 -2.78 13.00 16.75
C ALA A 43 -2.37 11.53 16.89
N ASN A 44 -3.35 10.65 17.02
CA ASN A 44 -3.13 9.21 17.09
C ASN A 44 -2.77 8.69 15.68
N ILE A 45 -1.46 8.52 15.44
CA ILE A 45 -0.92 8.03 14.16
C ILE A 45 -1.37 6.60 13.81
N ASN A 46 -1.77 5.83 14.83
CA ASN A 46 -2.24 4.45 14.71
C ASN A 46 -3.77 4.33 14.77
N HIS A 47 -4.49 5.45 14.71
CA HIS A 47 -5.94 5.44 14.61
C HIS A 47 -6.39 4.63 13.40
N ILE A 48 -7.45 3.84 13.56
CA ILE A 48 -8.05 3.06 12.48
C ILE A 48 -9.41 3.61 12.11
N ASP A 49 -9.69 3.65 10.81
CA ASP A 49 -11.00 4.02 10.30
C ASP A 49 -12.01 2.85 10.36
N ASN A 50 -13.23 3.07 9.86
CA ASN A 50 -14.29 2.06 9.83
C ASN A 50 -14.00 0.85 8.93
N PHE A 51 -12.85 0.82 8.23
CA PHE A 51 -12.37 -0.32 7.46
C PHE A 51 -11.20 -1.03 8.15
N GLY A 52 -10.80 -0.61 9.35
CA GLY A 52 -9.63 -1.10 10.06
C GLY A 52 -8.32 -0.52 9.54
N ARG A 53 -8.36 0.60 8.80
CA ARG A 53 -7.17 1.13 8.11
C ARG A 53 -6.57 2.29 8.85
N THR A 54 -5.25 2.32 8.96
CA THR A 54 -4.50 3.51 9.37
C THR A 54 -4.36 4.52 8.23
N LEU A 55 -3.82 5.70 8.54
CA LEU A 55 -3.53 6.71 7.53
C LEU A 55 -2.62 6.19 6.40
N LEU A 56 -1.70 5.24 6.68
CA LEU A 56 -0.75 4.70 5.71
C LEU A 56 -1.42 4.03 4.51
N PHE A 57 -2.62 3.47 4.69
CA PHE A 57 -3.40 2.87 3.59
C PHE A 57 -3.82 3.90 2.53
N TYR A 58 -3.79 5.18 2.86
CA TYR A 58 -4.21 6.28 2.00
C TYR A 58 -3.04 7.12 1.51
N ARG A 59 -1.79 6.74 1.85
CA ARG A 59 -0.61 7.50 1.49
C ARG A 59 -0.06 7.06 0.15
N TRP A 60 -0.10 7.99 -0.80
CA TRP A 60 0.69 7.89 -2.02
C TRP A 60 2.07 8.53 -1.77
N PRO A 61 3.18 7.86 -2.09
CA PRO A 61 4.54 8.37 -1.98
C PRO A 61 4.81 9.45 -3.05
N LYS A 62 4.05 10.53 -3.04
CA LYS A 62 4.37 11.76 -3.79
C LYS A 62 5.43 12.57 -3.08
N ASN A 63 5.55 12.41 -1.77
CA ASN A 63 6.47 13.11 -0.90
C ASN A 63 7.18 12.09 -0.01
N GLU A 64 8.40 11.69 -0.39
CA GLU A 64 9.19 10.71 0.37
C GLU A 64 9.45 11.19 1.81
N GLU A 65 9.72 12.48 1.99
CA GLU A 65 10.04 13.08 3.29
C GLU A 65 8.88 12.96 4.29
N LEU A 66 7.64 13.17 3.81
CA LEU A 66 6.44 12.97 4.62
C LEU A 66 6.27 11.50 5.03
N ILE A 67 6.50 10.57 4.10
CA ILE A 67 6.39 9.15 4.41
C ILE A 67 7.44 8.74 5.44
N ASP A 68 8.69 9.17 5.26
CA ASP A 68 9.77 8.92 6.22
C ASP A 68 9.46 9.49 7.61
N GLU A 69 8.92 10.71 7.69
CA GLU A 69 8.46 11.29 8.97
C GLU A 69 7.37 10.43 9.63
N ILE A 70 6.38 9.95 8.86
CA ILE A 70 5.33 9.07 9.36
C ILE A 70 5.92 7.77 9.92
N PHE A 71 6.84 7.13 9.19
CA PHE A 71 7.53 5.92 9.65
C PHE A 71 8.40 6.17 10.89
N ASN A 72 9.02 7.35 11.01
CA ASN A 72 9.83 7.74 12.16
C ASN A 72 9.00 8.14 13.38
N SER A 73 7.73 8.50 13.17
CA SER A 73 6.77 8.89 14.22
C SER A 73 6.15 7.70 14.96
N GLY A 74 6.64 6.48 14.74
CA GLY A 74 6.19 5.28 15.46
C GLY A 74 4.87 4.70 14.97
N VAL A 75 4.50 4.97 13.72
CA VAL A 75 3.36 4.30 13.09
C VAL A 75 3.55 2.78 13.09
N ASP A 76 2.50 2.06 13.48
CA ASP A 76 2.47 0.60 13.42
C ASP A 76 2.08 0.16 12.02
N ILE A 77 3.07 -0.39 11.33
CA ILE A 77 2.96 -0.83 9.94
C ILE A 77 2.33 -2.22 9.82
N ASN A 78 2.12 -2.90 10.95
CA ASN A 78 1.57 -4.25 11.02
C ASN A 78 0.04 -4.24 11.20
N ILE A 79 -0.58 -3.07 11.37
CA ILE A 79 -2.04 -2.97 11.47
C ILE A 79 -2.66 -3.46 10.16
N LYS A 80 -3.59 -4.40 10.30
CA LYS A 80 -4.36 -4.99 9.21
C LYS A 80 -5.74 -4.37 9.13
N ASP A 81 -6.19 -4.13 7.89
CA ASP A 81 -7.59 -3.79 7.63
C ASP A 81 -8.49 -5.01 7.87
N TYR A 82 -9.81 -4.82 7.81
CA TYR A 82 -10.78 -5.91 8.05
C TYR A 82 -10.75 -7.02 6.99
N LYS A 83 -9.92 -6.90 5.95
CA LYS A 83 -9.62 -7.97 4.98
C LYS A 83 -8.30 -8.69 5.29
N GLY A 84 -7.65 -8.37 6.40
CA GLY A 84 -6.37 -8.95 6.81
C GLY A 84 -5.16 -8.38 6.07
N LEU A 85 -5.29 -7.24 5.39
CA LEU A 85 -4.25 -6.64 4.57
C LEU A 85 -3.55 -5.51 5.32
N THR A 86 -2.22 -5.42 5.24
CA THR A 86 -1.44 -4.32 5.84
C THR A 86 -1.35 -3.13 4.88
N ALA A 87 -0.84 -1.99 5.33
CA ALA A 87 -0.56 -0.89 4.42
C ALA A 87 0.41 -1.31 3.29
N PHE A 88 1.38 -2.18 3.57
CA PHE A 88 2.29 -2.75 2.56
C PHE A 88 1.57 -3.58 1.49
N SER A 89 0.52 -4.31 1.85
CA SER A 89 -0.35 -5.02 0.90
C SER A 89 -1.01 -4.09 -0.13
N PHE A 90 -1.14 -2.80 0.19
CA PHE A 90 -1.69 -1.76 -0.69
C PHE A 90 -0.62 -0.83 -1.27
N SER A 91 0.49 -0.57 -0.56
CA SER A 91 1.41 0.53 -0.85
C SER A 91 2.54 0.19 -1.83
N LEU A 92 2.76 -1.10 -2.14
CA LEU A 92 3.68 -1.54 -3.20
C LEU A 92 3.25 -1.13 -4.63
N PHE A 93 2.21 -0.31 -4.72
CA PHE A 93 1.43 -0.06 -5.92
C PHE A 93 1.26 1.43 -6.24
N ALA A 94 2.15 2.24 -5.66
CA ALA A 94 2.43 3.57 -6.13
C ALA A 94 3.72 3.60 -6.97
N GLN A 95 3.94 4.71 -7.69
CA GLN A 95 5.13 4.93 -8.53
C GLN A 95 6.47 4.81 -7.78
N GLN A 96 6.48 4.72 -6.44
CA GLN A 96 7.68 4.73 -5.60
C GLN A 96 7.57 3.73 -4.43
N PRO A 97 7.63 2.40 -4.69
CA PRO A 97 7.60 1.38 -3.63
C PRO A 97 8.83 1.46 -2.70
N ASP A 98 9.94 2.03 -3.18
CA ASP A 98 11.21 2.10 -2.46
C ASP A 98 11.11 2.80 -1.10
N VAL A 99 10.26 3.81 -0.98
CA VAL A 99 10.08 4.54 0.30
C VAL A 99 9.53 3.60 1.38
N PHE A 100 8.59 2.72 1.03
CA PHE A 100 8.09 1.70 1.95
C PHE A 100 9.16 0.62 2.20
N LEU A 101 9.90 0.21 1.17
CA LEU A 101 10.94 -0.81 1.30
C LEU A 101 12.11 -0.38 2.20
N LYS A 102 12.41 0.92 2.32
CA LYS A 102 13.40 1.44 3.29
C LYS A 102 13.06 1.03 4.73
N HIS A 103 11.77 0.89 5.04
CA HIS A 103 11.26 0.58 6.39
C HIS A 103 10.80 -0.88 6.55
N ILE A 104 11.16 -1.75 5.60
CA ILE A 104 10.80 -3.18 5.59
C ILE A 104 11.24 -3.92 6.85
N SER A 105 12.34 -3.48 7.49
CA SER A 105 12.86 -4.05 8.74
C SER A 105 11.93 -3.84 9.94
N LYS A 106 11.00 -2.89 9.85
CA LYS A 106 9.98 -2.66 10.89
C LYS A 106 8.81 -3.66 10.79
N LEU A 107 8.74 -4.44 9.71
CA LEU A 107 7.66 -5.38 9.48
C LEU A 107 7.91 -6.62 10.34
N GLN A 108 6.95 -6.95 11.19
CA GLN A 108 7.06 -8.10 12.09
C GLN A 108 6.65 -9.39 11.38
N GLU A 109 5.69 -9.30 10.46
CA GLU A 109 5.26 -10.44 9.66
C GLU A 109 6.24 -10.71 8.51
N LYS A 110 6.66 -11.97 8.39
CA LYS A 110 7.46 -12.44 7.25
C LYS A 110 6.60 -12.89 6.09
N GLU A 111 5.29 -12.71 6.16
CA GLU A 111 4.38 -12.98 5.06
C GLU A 111 3.55 -11.76 4.77
N ILE A 112 3.48 -11.35 3.50
CA ILE A 112 2.58 -10.29 3.06
C ILE A 112 1.62 -10.80 1.98
N VAL A 113 0.37 -10.37 2.07
CA VAL A 113 -0.64 -10.68 1.07
C VAL A 113 -0.68 -9.57 0.03
N ILE A 114 -0.59 -9.92 -1.25
CA ILE A 114 -0.67 -8.98 -2.37
C ILE A 114 -1.94 -9.24 -3.18
N GLY A 115 -2.72 -8.18 -3.43
CA GLY A 115 -3.97 -8.24 -4.22
C GLY A 115 -3.99 -7.37 -5.47
N ASN A 116 -2.96 -6.54 -5.69
CA ASN A 116 -2.81 -5.75 -6.91
C ASN A 116 -1.39 -5.95 -7.46
N LEU A 117 -1.19 -5.71 -8.76
CA LEU A 117 0.11 -5.71 -9.42
C LEU A 117 0.13 -4.56 -10.42
N TYR A 118 1.22 -3.80 -10.42
CA TYR A 118 1.45 -2.63 -11.27
C TYR A 118 2.77 -2.83 -12.04
N PRO A 119 3.06 -1.98 -13.04
CA PRO A 119 4.25 -2.16 -13.86
C PRO A 119 5.60 -2.07 -13.16
N THR A 120 5.61 -1.57 -11.92
CA THR A 120 6.81 -1.37 -11.10
C THR A 120 6.91 -2.40 -9.97
N SER A 121 6.03 -3.41 -9.94
CA SER A 121 5.92 -4.33 -8.82
C SER A 121 7.01 -5.40 -8.80
N SER A 122 7.57 -5.78 -9.94
CA SER A 122 8.60 -6.83 -10.04
C SER A 122 9.84 -6.53 -9.20
N GLU A 123 10.36 -5.31 -9.26
CA GLU A 123 11.54 -4.90 -8.50
C GLU A 123 11.27 -4.87 -6.99
N ALA A 124 10.08 -4.40 -6.60
CA ALA A 124 9.70 -4.38 -5.19
C ALA A 124 9.54 -5.81 -4.63
N ILE A 125 8.92 -6.71 -5.40
CA ILE A 125 8.79 -8.14 -5.05
C ILE A 125 10.16 -8.78 -4.89
N LYS A 126 11.11 -8.53 -5.80
CA LYS A 126 12.50 -9.01 -5.68
C LYS A 126 13.15 -8.57 -4.37
N LYS A 127 13.03 -7.29 -4.03
CA LYS A 127 13.58 -6.73 -2.78
C LYS A 127 12.95 -7.36 -1.53
N LEU A 128 11.64 -7.62 -1.55
CA LEU A 128 10.93 -8.30 -0.45
C LEU A 128 11.39 -9.75 -0.28
N ILE A 129 11.51 -10.50 -1.37
CA ILE A 129 12.01 -11.89 -1.36
C ILE A 129 13.45 -11.92 -0.82
N ASN A 130 14.32 -11.02 -1.29
CA ASN A 130 15.69 -10.88 -0.79
C ASN A 130 15.75 -10.51 0.70
N ALA A 131 14.71 -9.87 1.23
CA ALA A 131 14.55 -9.57 2.65
C ALA A 131 13.92 -10.73 3.45
N ASN A 132 13.80 -11.93 2.88
CA ASN A 132 13.16 -13.11 3.46
C ASN A 132 11.68 -12.89 3.82
N ILE A 133 10.97 -12.07 3.04
CA ILE A 133 9.52 -11.92 3.15
C ILE A 133 8.86 -12.84 2.12
N THR A 134 8.08 -13.79 2.62
CA THR A 134 7.17 -14.63 1.86
C THR A 134 6.06 -13.78 1.26
N ILE A 135 5.84 -13.94 -0.04
CA ILE A 135 4.73 -13.31 -0.73
C ILE A 135 3.60 -14.33 -0.89
N ARG A 136 2.40 -13.94 -0.49
CA ARG A 136 1.17 -14.68 -0.78
C ARG A 136 0.28 -13.82 -1.66
N PHE A 137 -0.30 -14.39 -2.70
CA PHE A 137 -1.33 -13.68 -3.46
C PHE A 137 -2.72 -13.92 -2.87
N ASN A 138 -3.53 -12.88 -2.86
CA ASN A 138 -4.98 -12.96 -2.65
C ASN A 138 -5.61 -13.86 -3.74
N ASP A 139 -6.68 -14.57 -3.40
CA ASP A 139 -7.57 -15.30 -4.32
C ASP A 139 -8.05 -14.49 -5.54
N VAL A 140 -8.01 -13.16 -5.46
CA VAL A 140 -8.21 -12.24 -6.58
C VAL A 140 -7.03 -11.28 -6.69
N ILE A 141 -6.31 -11.32 -7.82
CA ILE A 141 -5.25 -10.37 -8.14
C ILE A 141 -5.75 -9.42 -9.23
N LYS A 142 -5.57 -8.11 -9.03
CA LYS A 142 -5.82 -7.09 -10.05
C LYS A 142 -4.51 -6.61 -10.67
N ILE A 143 -4.36 -6.75 -11.98
CA ILE A 143 -3.21 -6.23 -12.73
C ILE A 143 -3.61 -4.92 -13.41
N HIS A 144 -2.94 -3.83 -13.07
CA HIS A 144 -3.19 -2.48 -13.60
C HIS A 144 -2.12 -2.12 -14.63
N TYR A 145 -2.47 -1.89 -15.90
CA TYR A 145 -1.47 -1.71 -16.98
C TYR A 145 -1.95 -0.89 -18.20
N PRO A 146 -1.03 -0.28 -18.98
CA PRO A 146 -1.24 0.07 -20.39
C PRO A 146 -0.89 -1.12 -21.31
N LEU A 147 -1.73 -1.41 -22.31
CA LEU A 147 -1.70 -2.55 -23.26
C LEU A 147 -0.31 -3.02 -23.76
N ILE A 148 0.66 -2.12 -23.93
CA ILE A 148 1.96 -2.39 -24.59
C ILE A 148 3.08 -2.78 -23.61
N LEU A 149 3.00 -2.40 -22.34
CA LEU A 149 4.06 -2.66 -21.35
C LEU A 149 3.90 -4.03 -20.64
N CYS A 150 2.85 -4.80 -21.01
CA CYS A 150 2.38 -5.99 -20.31
C CYS A 150 3.30 -7.23 -20.45
N GLN A 151 4.00 -7.40 -21.58
CA GLN A 151 4.76 -8.63 -21.82
C GLN A 151 5.95 -8.79 -20.86
N GLN A 152 6.77 -7.76 -20.65
CA GLN A 152 8.01 -7.88 -19.90
C GLN A 152 7.78 -8.07 -18.40
N GLU A 153 6.76 -7.44 -17.84
CA GLU A 153 6.44 -7.59 -16.41
C GLU A 153 5.66 -8.87 -16.13
N VAL A 154 4.77 -9.31 -17.02
CA VAL A 154 4.15 -10.64 -16.86
C VAL A 154 5.21 -11.74 -16.97
N LEU A 155 6.22 -11.58 -17.85
CA LEU A 155 7.38 -12.47 -17.89
C LEU A 155 8.23 -12.36 -16.61
N SER A 156 8.52 -11.15 -16.13
CA SER A 156 9.29 -10.95 -14.88
C SER A 156 8.57 -11.54 -13.67
N ILE A 157 7.24 -11.39 -13.62
CA ILE A 157 6.36 -11.98 -12.64
C ILE A 157 6.39 -13.51 -12.81
N LYS A 158 6.31 -14.06 -14.03
CA LYS A 158 6.46 -15.51 -14.30
C LYS A 158 7.79 -16.07 -13.78
N GLU A 159 8.88 -15.35 -14.01
CA GLU A 159 10.22 -15.71 -13.54
C GLU A 159 10.29 -15.67 -12.01
N LEU A 160 9.69 -14.66 -11.37
CA LEU A 160 9.55 -14.58 -9.91
C LEU A 160 8.67 -15.72 -9.35
N MET A 161 7.64 -16.12 -10.10
CA MET A 161 6.70 -17.19 -9.75
C MET A 161 7.29 -18.60 -9.90
N ALA A 162 8.47 -18.74 -10.52
CA ALA A 162 9.23 -19.99 -10.53
C ALA A 162 10.05 -20.22 -9.22
N GLY A 163 10.02 -19.27 -8.27
CA GLY A 163 10.67 -19.34 -6.95
C GLY A 163 9.70 -19.62 -5.78
N ASP A 164 10.08 -19.20 -4.56
CA ASP A 164 9.45 -19.52 -3.25
C ASP A 164 8.09 -18.84 -2.97
N ILE A 165 7.24 -18.63 -3.98
CA ILE A 165 5.94 -17.95 -3.82
C ILE A 165 4.79 -18.98 -3.71
N HIS A 166 3.94 -18.87 -2.68
CA HIS A 166 2.80 -19.76 -2.47
C HIS A 166 1.51 -19.24 -3.16
N PHE A 167 0.86 -20.09 -3.97
CA PHE A 167 -0.36 -19.75 -4.71
C PHE A 167 -1.60 -20.52 -4.22
N SER A 168 -2.72 -19.81 -4.04
CA SER A 168 -4.05 -20.40 -3.80
C SER A 168 -4.89 -20.62 -5.08
N ARG A 169 -4.29 -20.48 -6.27
CA ARG A 169 -4.96 -20.40 -7.60
C ARG A 169 -5.86 -19.16 -7.76
N PRO A 170 -5.27 -17.97 -7.82
CA PRO A 170 -6.03 -16.73 -7.86
C PRO A 170 -6.75 -16.51 -9.20
N LYS A 171 -7.92 -15.88 -9.14
CA LYS A 171 -8.58 -15.25 -10.29
C LYS A 171 -7.87 -13.94 -10.60
N ILE A 172 -7.48 -13.74 -11.87
CA ILE A 172 -6.82 -12.51 -12.29
C ILE A 172 -7.80 -11.63 -13.04
N ILE A 173 -7.89 -10.38 -12.59
CA ILE A 173 -8.63 -9.30 -13.23
C ILE A 173 -7.61 -8.35 -13.83
N ILE A 174 -7.71 -8.11 -15.13
CA ILE A 174 -6.86 -7.15 -15.84
C ILE A 174 -7.71 -5.92 -16.14
N SER A 175 -7.21 -4.74 -15.77
CA SER A 175 -7.92 -3.49 -16.03
C SER A 175 -7.03 -2.39 -16.60
N GLU A 176 -7.55 -1.68 -17.59
CA GLU A 176 -7.01 -0.42 -18.08
C GLU A 176 -7.73 0.72 -17.39
N CYS A 177 -7.02 1.49 -16.55
CA CYS A 177 -7.50 2.76 -16.02
C CYS A 177 -9.01 2.75 -15.64
N SER A 178 -9.44 1.76 -14.84
CA SER A 178 -10.81 1.49 -14.35
C SER A 178 -11.71 0.54 -15.16
N ASN A 179 -11.38 0.19 -16.40
CA ASN A 179 -12.17 -0.74 -17.22
C ASN A 179 -11.60 -2.16 -17.14
N ILE A 180 -12.42 -3.13 -16.72
CA ILE A 180 -12.04 -4.54 -16.77
C ILE A 180 -11.91 -4.94 -18.24
N THR A 181 -10.69 -5.22 -18.69
CA THR A 181 -10.41 -5.63 -20.06
C THR A 181 -10.45 -7.14 -20.21
N SER A 182 -10.12 -7.89 -19.15
CA SER A 182 -10.30 -9.34 -19.14
C SER A 182 -10.34 -9.94 -17.73
N ILE A 183 -10.99 -11.09 -17.62
CA ILE A 183 -10.95 -11.97 -16.45
C ILE A 183 -10.41 -13.31 -16.93
N THR A 184 -9.36 -13.79 -16.28
CA THR A 184 -8.72 -15.06 -16.65
C THR A 184 -8.12 -15.70 -15.41
N ASN A 185 -8.01 -17.02 -15.40
CA ASN A 185 -7.24 -17.69 -14.36
C ASN A 185 -5.75 -17.51 -14.63
N PHE A 186 -4.96 -17.75 -13.58
CA PHE A 186 -3.51 -17.68 -13.61
C PHE A 186 -2.88 -18.48 -14.76
N ASP A 187 -3.23 -19.75 -14.89
CA ASP A 187 -2.64 -20.65 -15.90
C ASP A 187 -2.91 -20.19 -17.34
N ASN A 188 -4.08 -19.61 -17.60
CA ASN A 188 -4.45 -19.14 -18.94
C ASN A 188 -3.73 -17.85 -19.34
N ILE A 189 -3.25 -17.03 -18.40
CA ILE A 189 -2.43 -15.86 -18.73
C ILE A 189 -1.13 -16.32 -19.40
N PHE A 190 -0.47 -17.33 -18.83
CA PHE A 190 0.81 -17.80 -19.36
C PHE A 190 0.70 -18.54 -20.69
N ARG A 191 -0.46 -19.14 -20.99
CA ARG A 191 -0.73 -19.76 -22.30
C ARG A 191 -1.01 -18.76 -23.42
N LYS A 192 -1.44 -17.53 -23.10
CA LYS A 192 -1.71 -16.47 -24.08
C LYS A 192 -0.47 -15.66 -24.47
N ILE A 193 0.61 -15.77 -23.69
CA ILE A 193 1.83 -14.96 -23.83
C ILE A 193 2.99 -15.78 -24.43
N SER A 194 2.86 -17.11 -24.52
CA SER A 194 3.76 -18.03 -25.24
C SER A 194 3.44 -18.11 -26.73
#